data_AF-A0A536BKG0-F1
#
_entry.id   AF-A0A536BKG0-F1
#
_cell.length_a   1.000
_cell.length_b   1.000
_cell.length_c   1.000
_cell.angle_alpha   90.00
_cell.angle_beta   90.00
_cell.angle_gamma   90.00
#
_symmetry.space_group_name_H-M   'P 1'
#
loop_
_entity.id
_entity.type
_entity.pdbx_description
1 polymer ?
#
loop_
_entity_poly.entity_id
_entity_poly.type
_entity_poly.pdbx_seq_one_letter_code
_entity_poly.pdbx_strand_id
1 'polypeptide(L)'
;MLFTASTAGASEIFLYDSASSTPQQLVSLSTAAPAEPRFVSSQKIAYVDNPNAGPAKIISLGLATRATSTEVTVNGYVPAFAYSHDGSLLAYLVHDTSGSGKASLHMRRGGQETTLSLNTVPGRGIGRDDEVRLEFAPDDKYLLMVDTYLGNQGQAPETGQFLVIRSADNTVAFVPPAAISSNATMATWARHKDRLYYRDAVGVRTWDAGVASVGTLATGLHWYDPAAAGDDRWLVFTQIDNGSVPHVWLYDLQRNQVVATGAGARSHPIFISGDTIWYLEEQACVSECLGGPSQTSGRVLAYSLNSKSETALPFTDVHSLSQLSVVSS
;
A
#
# COMPACT_ATOMS: atom_id res chain seq x y z
N MET A 1 -7.77 3.09 -13.36
CA MET A 1 -6.57 2.67 -12.58
C MET A 1 -5.56 3.80 -12.60
N LEU A 2 -4.84 4.03 -11.50
CA LEU A 2 -3.75 5.01 -11.43
C LEU A 2 -2.43 4.26 -11.32
N PHE A 3 -1.45 4.71 -12.08
CA PHE A 3 -0.07 4.23 -11.96
C PHE A 3 0.89 5.40 -12.02
N THR A 4 2.07 5.17 -11.47
CA THR A 4 3.19 6.10 -11.62
C THR A 4 4.26 5.51 -12.49
N ALA A 5 4.71 6.35 -13.43
CA ALA A 5 5.93 6.12 -14.16
C ALA A 5 6.97 7.13 -13.69
N SER A 6 8.22 6.72 -13.60
CA SER A 6 9.29 7.64 -13.20
C SER A 6 10.56 7.42 -14.01
N THR A 7 11.27 8.52 -14.21
CA THR A 7 12.64 8.52 -14.74
C THR A 7 13.59 8.96 -13.64
N ALA A 8 14.89 8.97 -13.91
CA ALA A 8 15.91 9.44 -12.96
C ALA A 8 15.70 10.90 -12.48
N GLY A 9 14.88 11.71 -13.17
CA GLY A 9 14.66 13.12 -12.83
C GLY A 9 13.20 13.56 -12.69
N ALA A 10 12.22 12.67 -12.86
CA ALA A 10 10.80 13.04 -12.81
C ALA A 10 9.92 11.84 -12.43
N SER A 11 8.77 12.14 -11.81
CA SER A 11 7.69 11.18 -11.56
C SER A 11 6.39 11.73 -12.12
N GLU A 12 5.70 10.89 -12.88
CA GLU A 12 4.46 11.23 -13.57
C GLU A 12 3.33 10.32 -13.09
N ILE A 13 2.16 10.90 -12.90
CA ILE A 13 0.94 10.17 -12.54
C ILE A 13 0.09 10.02 -13.79
N PHE A 14 -0.32 8.80 -14.10
CA PHE A 14 -1.20 8.48 -15.22
C PHE A 14 -2.52 7.87 -14.76
N LEU A 15 -3.60 8.27 -15.43
CA LEU A 15 -4.89 7.60 -15.36
C LEU A 15 -5.02 6.67 -16.56
N TYR A 16 -5.25 5.39 -16.28
CA TYR A 16 -5.62 4.41 -17.31
C TYR A 16 -7.08 4.00 -17.18
N ASP A 17 -7.79 4.10 -18.29
CA ASP A 17 -9.12 3.54 -18.50
C ASP A 17 -9.03 2.42 -19.54
N SER A 18 -9.42 1.20 -19.14
CA SER A 18 -9.43 0.03 -20.00
C SER A 18 -10.32 0.19 -21.22
N ALA A 19 -11.38 1.00 -21.15
CA ALA A 19 -12.26 1.25 -22.29
C ALA A 19 -11.55 2.03 -23.40
N SER A 20 -10.69 2.99 -23.04
CA SER A 20 -9.93 3.82 -24.00
C SER A 20 -8.56 3.24 -24.36
N SER A 21 -8.04 2.33 -23.52
CA SER A 21 -6.70 1.73 -23.66
C SER A 21 -5.55 2.74 -23.77
N THR A 22 -5.77 4.00 -23.41
CA THR A 22 -4.80 5.09 -23.58
C THR A 22 -4.52 5.75 -22.22
N PRO A 23 -3.30 5.65 -21.67
CA PRO A 23 -2.91 6.40 -20.48
C PRO A 23 -3.06 7.90 -20.69
N GLN A 24 -3.63 8.58 -19.69
CA GLN A 24 -3.71 10.03 -19.64
C GLN A 24 -2.80 10.56 -18.54
N GLN A 25 -1.81 11.36 -18.90
CA GLN A 25 -0.97 12.04 -17.92
C GLN A 25 -1.84 13.03 -17.11
N LEU A 26 -1.74 12.93 -15.78
CA LEU A 26 -2.44 13.78 -14.83
C LEU A 26 -1.51 14.82 -14.20
N VAL A 27 -0.31 14.40 -13.81
CA VAL A 27 0.65 15.20 -13.05
C VAL A 27 2.06 14.90 -13.55
N SER A 28 2.92 15.92 -13.50
CA SER A 28 4.37 15.79 -13.67
C SER A 28 5.05 16.45 -12.48
N LEU A 29 5.84 15.68 -11.73
CA LEU A 29 6.65 16.15 -10.61
C LEU A 29 8.13 16.15 -11.01
N SER A 30 8.86 17.18 -10.60
CA SER A 30 10.30 17.31 -10.83
C SER A 30 11.15 16.56 -9.79
N THR A 31 10.56 15.55 -9.14
CA THR A 31 11.22 14.70 -8.14
C THR A 31 11.30 13.28 -8.69
N ALA A 32 12.39 12.57 -8.39
CA ALA A 32 12.54 11.17 -8.77
C ALA A 32 11.76 10.22 -7.84
N ALA A 33 11.37 10.69 -6.65
CA ALA A 33 10.56 9.89 -5.73
C ALA A 33 9.18 9.63 -6.37
N PRO A 34 8.75 8.35 -6.50
CA PRO A 34 7.45 8.03 -7.07
C PRO A 34 6.36 8.72 -6.28
N ALA A 35 5.50 9.48 -6.95
CA ALA A 35 4.28 9.94 -6.32
C ALA A 35 3.42 8.73 -5.94
N GLU A 36 2.72 8.79 -4.82
CA GLU A 36 1.67 7.82 -4.49
C GLU A 36 0.30 8.43 -4.80
N PRO A 37 -0.24 8.27 -6.02
CA PRO A 37 -1.56 8.75 -6.33
C PRO A 37 -2.62 7.82 -5.72
N ARG A 38 -3.70 8.40 -5.21
CA ARG A 38 -4.87 7.67 -4.74
C ARG A 38 -6.13 8.33 -5.24
N PHE A 39 -7.15 7.54 -5.54
CA PHE A 39 -8.48 8.09 -5.74
C PHE A 39 -9.04 8.56 -4.40
N VAL A 40 -9.62 9.77 -4.41
CA VAL A 40 -10.47 10.27 -3.32
C VAL A 40 -11.94 10.04 -3.67
N SER A 41 -12.27 10.12 -4.95
CA SER A 41 -13.58 9.77 -5.52
C SER A 41 -13.45 9.52 -7.02
N SER A 42 -14.55 9.23 -7.72
CA SER A 42 -14.56 9.04 -9.19
C SER A 42 -14.14 10.28 -9.97
N GLN A 43 -14.13 11.44 -9.31
CA GLN A 43 -13.86 12.73 -9.92
C GLN A 43 -12.59 13.40 -9.41
N LYS A 44 -11.92 12.81 -8.41
CA LYS A 44 -10.81 13.46 -7.72
C LYS A 44 -9.76 12.44 -7.31
N ILE A 45 -8.50 12.78 -7.57
CA ILE A 45 -7.35 12.06 -7.00
C ILE A 45 -6.63 12.96 -6.00
N ALA A 46 -5.82 12.36 -5.15
CA ALA A 46 -4.82 13.06 -4.36
C ALA A 46 -3.47 12.38 -4.52
N TYR A 47 -2.40 13.12 -4.33
CA TYR A 47 -1.03 12.64 -4.39
C TYR A 47 -0.15 13.46 -3.44
N VAL A 48 1.00 12.88 -3.10
CA VAL A 48 2.02 13.56 -2.29
C VAL A 48 3.08 14.17 -3.20
N ASP A 49 3.43 15.41 -2.91
CA ASP A 49 4.65 16.08 -3.38
C ASP A 49 5.62 16.17 -2.21
N ASN A 50 6.64 15.31 -2.22
CA ASN A 50 7.75 15.30 -1.26
C ASN A 50 8.99 15.91 -1.95
N PRO A 51 9.15 17.26 -1.96
CA PRO A 51 10.30 17.86 -2.61
C PRO A 51 11.58 17.57 -1.83
N ASN A 52 12.72 17.46 -2.55
CA ASN A 52 14.04 17.31 -1.92
C ASN A 52 14.38 18.48 -0.97
N ALA A 53 13.78 19.64 -1.18
CA ALA A 53 13.91 20.82 -0.33
C ALA A 53 12.56 21.51 -0.17
N GLY A 54 12.20 21.88 1.06
CA GLY A 54 10.95 22.54 1.41
C GLY A 54 9.91 21.60 2.03
N PRO A 55 8.70 22.10 2.30
CA PRO A 55 7.66 21.32 2.97
C PRO A 55 7.01 20.31 2.01
N ALA A 56 6.69 19.13 2.53
CA ALA A 56 5.87 18.14 1.84
C ALA A 56 4.41 18.60 1.77
N LYS A 57 3.72 18.21 0.69
CA LYS A 57 2.33 18.58 0.44
C LYS A 57 1.51 17.39 0.03
N ILE A 58 0.26 17.36 0.48
CA ILE A 58 -0.78 16.51 -0.10
C ILE A 58 -1.63 17.41 -0.99
N ILE A 59 -1.70 17.06 -2.28
CA ILE A 59 -2.38 17.86 -3.30
C ILE A 59 -3.52 17.04 -3.87
N SER A 60 -4.71 17.63 -3.97
CA SER A 60 -5.83 17.04 -4.70
C SER A 60 -5.91 17.60 -6.12
N LEU A 61 -6.39 16.78 -7.05
CA LEU A 61 -6.59 17.12 -8.46
C LEU A 61 -7.98 16.67 -8.91
N GLY A 62 -8.79 17.60 -9.41
CA GLY A 62 -10.05 17.30 -10.08
C GLY A 62 -9.80 16.69 -11.46
N LEU A 63 -10.33 15.50 -11.73
CA LEU A 63 -10.05 14.75 -12.97
C LEU A 63 -10.63 15.45 -14.22
N ALA A 64 -11.80 16.07 -14.10
CA ALA A 64 -12.46 16.77 -15.20
C ALA A 64 -11.88 18.17 -15.47
N THR A 65 -11.64 18.95 -14.41
CA THR A 65 -11.21 20.35 -14.52
C THR A 65 -9.70 20.52 -14.55
N ARG A 66 -8.96 19.50 -14.11
CA ARG A 66 -7.52 19.55 -13.81
C ARG A 66 -7.14 20.63 -12.78
N ALA A 67 -8.12 21.12 -12.02
CA ALA A 67 -7.87 22.07 -10.94
C ALA A 67 -7.19 21.36 -9.76
N THR A 68 -6.17 21.99 -9.20
CA THR A 68 -5.44 21.48 -8.03
C THR A 68 -5.79 22.27 -6.77
N SER A 69 -5.70 21.60 -5.63
CA SER A 69 -5.84 22.21 -4.30
C SER A 69 -4.83 21.59 -3.34
N THR A 70 -4.12 22.42 -2.58
CA THR A 70 -3.23 21.95 -1.51
C THR A 70 -4.07 21.62 -0.29
N GLU A 71 -4.15 20.34 0.07
CA GLU A 71 -4.93 19.86 1.21
C GLU A 71 -4.14 20.01 2.50
N VAL A 72 -2.84 19.67 2.46
CA VAL A 72 -1.94 19.68 3.63
C VAL A 72 -0.57 20.25 3.22
N THR A 73 0.08 20.94 4.13
CA THR A 73 1.49 21.35 4.03
C THR A 73 2.17 21.08 5.36
N VAL A 74 3.24 20.29 5.36
CA VAL A 74 3.96 19.89 6.58
C VAL A 74 5.47 20.02 6.41
N ASN A 75 6.16 20.35 7.51
CA ASN A 75 7.60 20.25 7.57
C ASN A 75 7.97 18.80 7.90
N GLY A 76 8.65 18.13 6.97
CA GLY A 76 9.01 16.73 7.09
C GLY A 76 8.72 15.99 5.78
N TYR A 77 8.68 14.66 5.87
CA TYR A 77 8.41 13.73 4.79
C TYR A 77 7.06 13.06 5.02
N VAL A 78 6.23 12.92 3.99
CA VAL A 78 4.95 12.19 4.06
C VAL A 78 5.11 10.85 3.33
N PRO A 79 5.37 9.75 4.05
CA PRO A 79 5.62 8.45 3.42
C PRO A 79 4.34 7.74 2.98
N ALA A 80 3.20 8.02 3.61
CA ALA A 80 1.90 7.47 3.23
C ALA A 80 0.76 8.39 3.66
N PHE A 81 -0.35 8.29 2.93
CA PHE A 81 -1.63 8.90 3.25
C PHE A 81 -2.78 8.04 2.76
N ALA A 82 -3.97 8.25 3.31
CA ALA A 82 -5.21 7.60 2.91
C ALA A 82 -6.40 8.55 3.05
N TYR A 83 -7.38 8.38 2.17
CA TYR A 83 -8.71 8.98 2.32
C TYR A 83 -9.72 7.89 2.64
N SER A 84 -10.73 8.21 3.44
CA SER A 84 -11.95 7.40 3.49
C SER A 84 -12.59 7.35 2.10
N HIS A 85 -13.40 6.33 1.82
CA HIS A 85 -13.99 6.14 0.49
C HIS A 85 -14.95 7.27 0.09
N ASP A 86 -15.52 7.98 1.06
CA ASP A 86 -16.33 9.20 0.85
C ASP A 86 -15.51 10.49 0.75
N GLY A 87 -14.19 10.41 0.99
CA GLY A 87 -13.26 11.53 0.99
C GLY A 87 -13.41 12.51 2.17
N SER A 88 -14.21 12.17 3.18
CA SER A 88 -14.48 13.04 4.34
C SER A 88 -13.40 13.00 5.42
N LEU A 89 -12.60 11.93 5.44
CA LEU A 89 -11.46 11.72 6.32
C LEU A 89 -10.17 11.68 5.50
N LEU A 90 -9.14 12.33 6.01
CA LEU A 90 -7.76 12.22 5.50
C LEU A 90 -6.87 11.77 6.66
N ALA A 91 -6.09 10.72 6.45
CA ALA A 91 -5.02 10.30 7.34
C ALA A 91 -3.67 10.39 6.61
N TYR A 92 -2.63 10.82 7.31
CA TYR A 92 -1.27 10.85 6.75
C TYR A 92 -0.21 10.71 7.83
N LEU A 93 0.90 10.06 7.46
CA LEU A 93 2.08 9.98 8.29
C LEU A 93 3.00 11.18 8.03
N VAL A 94 3.70 11.62 9.06
CA VAL A 94 4.78 12.60 8.96
C VAL A 94 6.01 12.03 9.64
N HIS A 95 7.10 11.95 8.88
CA HIS A 95 8.42 11.63 9.40
C HIS A 95 9.28 12.90 9.43
N ASP A 96 9.93 13.14 10.57
CA ASP A 96 10.86 14.26 10.71
C ASP A 96 12.15 14.02 9.91
N THR A 97 12.56 15.02 9.14
CA THR A 97 13.79 14.99 8.32
C THR A 97 15.03 15.46 9.08
N SER A 98 14.91 15.89 10.34
CA SER A 98 16.05 16.35 11.16
C SER A 98 16.98 15.23 11.65
N GLY A 99 16.67 13.96 11.33
CA GLY A 99 17.41 12.78 11.79
C GLY A 99 16.99 12.29 13.18
N SER A 100 16.05 12.96 13.85
CA SER A 100 15.51 12.53 15.15
C SER A 100 14.72 11.22 15.08
N GLY A 101 14.26 10.83 13.88
CA GLY A 101 13.37 9.69 13.67
C GLY A 101 11.96 9.91 14.21
N LYS A 102 11.57 11.11 14.62
CA LYS A 102 10.20 11.35 15.10
C LYS A 102 9.18 11.08 13.99
N ALA A 103 8.14 10.33 14.34
CA ALA A 103 7.03 10.02 13.47
C ALA A 103 5.71 10.39 14.16
N SER A 104 4.73 10.82 13.36
CA SER A 104 3.38 11.09 13.82
C SER A 104 2.35 10.70 12.79
N LEU A 105 1.20 10.22 13.27
CA LEU A 105 0.00 10.02 12.45
C LEU A 105 -0.94 11.20 12.65
N HIS A 106 -1.33 11.82 11.55
CA HIS A 106 -2.29 12.92 11.52
C HIS A 106 -3.60 12.43 10.92
N MET A 107 -4.71 12.78 11.54
CA MET A 107 -6.07 12.44 11.09
C MET A 107 -6.91 13.71 11.04
N ARG A 108 -7.47 14.01 9.88
CA ARG A 108 -8.24 15.21 9.60
C ARG A 108 -9.69 14.87 9.26
N ARG A 109 -10.63 15.55 9.92
CA ARG A 109 -12.08 15.46 9.71
C ARG A 109 -12.71 16.84 9.81
N GLY A 110 -13.49 17.24 8.80
CA GLY A 110 -14.25 18.50 8.87
C GLY A 110 -13.38 19.73 9.19
N GLY A 111 -12.13 19.74 8.73
CA GLY A 111 -11.15 20.80 9.01
C GLY A 111 -10.44 20.72 10.36
N GLN A 112 -10.84 19.83 11.27
CA GLN A 112 -10.15 19.57 12.53
C GLN A 112 -9.08 18.50 12.32
N GLU A 113 -7.95 18.63 13.02
CA GLU A 113 -6.82 17.69 12.95
C GLU A 113 -6.53 17.13 14.34
N THR A 114 -6.29 15.82 14.40
CA THR A 114 -5.79 15.10 15.57
C THR A 114 -4.44 14.49 15.22
N THR A 115 -3.49 14.56 16.13
CA THR A 115 -2.15 13.98 15.96
C THR A 115 -1.91 12.92 17.02
N LEU A 116 -1.42 11.77 16.59
CA LEU A 116 -0.91 10.71 17.44
C LEU A 116 0.61 10.64 17.27
N SER A 117 1.36 10.81 18.37
CA SER A 117 2.80 10.56 18.39
C SER A 117 3.07 9.06 18.28
N LEU A 118 4.02 8.69 17.42
CA LEU A 118 4.43 7.32 17.18
C LEU A 118 5.85 7.08 17.71
N ASN A 119 6.24 5.80 17.75
CA ASN A 119 7.58 5.42 18.15
C ASN A 119 8.58 6.05 17.16
N THR A 120 9.78 6.40 17.63
CA THR A 120 10.80 6.91 16.70
C THR A 120 11.22 5.82 15.71
N VAL A 121 11.52 6.25 14.48
CA VAL A 121 12.04 5.45 13.37
C VAL A 121 13.39 6.04 12.90
N PRO A 122 14.48 5.95 13.70
CA PRO A 122 15.78 6.50 13.29
C PRO A 122 16.38 5.67 12.15
N GLY A 123 16.89 6.34 11.11
CA GLY A 123 17.70 5.69 10.07
C GLY A 123 16.95 4.65 9.24
N ARG A 124 15.66 4.90 8.92
CA ARG A 124 14.83 4.02 8.07
C ARG A 124 15.57 3.66 6.78
N GLY A 125 15.90 2.38 6.62
CA GLY A 125 16.46 1.82 5.39
C GLY A 125 15.38 1.49 4.37
N ILE A 126 15.79 1.04 3.20
CA ILE A 126 14.90 0.46 2.17
C ILE A 126 15.14 -1.06 2.22
N GLY A 127 14.08 -1.85 2.38
CA GLY A 127 14.17 -3.30 2.43
C GLY A 127 12.85 -3.94 2.02
N ARG A 128 12.84 -5.24 1.68
CA ARG A 128 11.59 -5.89 1.22
C ARG A 128 10.58 -6.12 2.33
N ASP A 129 11.06 -6.29 3.56
CA ASP A 129 10.20 -6.47 4.74
C ASP A 129 9.71 -5.15 5.32
N ASP A 130 10.05 -4.03 4.69
CA ASP A 130 9.64 -2.68 5.06
C ASP A 130 8.31 -2.33 4.36
N GLU A 131 7.27 -2.08 5.15
CA GLU A 131 5.98 -1.57 4.71
C GLU A 131 5.69 -0.25 5.42
N VAL A 132 5.33 0.77 4.65
CA VAL A 132 4.61 1.94 5.16
C VAL A 132 3.29 2.04 4.44
N ARG A 133 2.20 1.95 5.21
CA ARG A 133 0.84 1.89 4.68
C ARG A 133 -0.12 2.64 5.58
N LEU A 134 -1.02 3.38 4.93
CA LEU A 134 -2.30 3.78 5.49
C LEU A 134 -3.41 3.28 4.58
N GLU A 135 -4.45 2.67 5.17
CA GLU A 135 -5.57 2.10 4.44
C GLU A 135 -6.84 2.07 5.30
N PHE A 136 -7.91 2.71 4.84
CA PHE A 136 -9.22 2.57 5.50
C PHE A 136 -9.82 1.20 5.19
N ALA A 137 -10.47 0.61 6.19
CA ALA A 137 -11.29 -0.58 6.02
C ALA A 137 -12.44 -0.32 5.02
N PRO A 138 -13.04 -1.35 4.42
CA PRO A 138 -14.09 -1.20 3.42
C PRO A 138 -15.28 -0.33 3.83
N ASP A 139 -15.59 -0.29 5.12
CA ASP A 139 -16.70 0.47 5.67
C ASP A 139 -16.30 1.84 6.29
N ASP A 140 -15.03 2.23 6.12
CA ASP A 140 -14.41 3.43 6.68
C ASP A 140 -14.42 3.55 8.22
N LYS A 141 -14.86 2.54 8.98
CA LYS A 141 -14.89 2.61 10.45
C LYS A 141 -13.53 2.43 11.09
N TYR A 142 -12.57 1.88 10.35
CA TYR A 142 -11.22 1.62 10.83
C TYR A 142 -10.17 2.14 9.85
N LEU A 143 -9.07 2.64 10.38
CA LEU A 143 -7.85 2.97 9.66
C LEU A 143 -6.75 1.99 10.07
N LEU A 144 -6.20 1.27 9.11
CA LEU A 144 -4.94 0.53 9.25
C LEU A 144 -3.77 1.50 9.11
N MET A 145 -2.80 1.36 10.00
CA MET A 145 -1.50 2.00 9.92
C MET A 145 -0.40 0.96 10.11
N VAL A 146 0.55 0.95 9.20
CA VAL A 146 1.79 0.17 9.27
C VAL A 146 2.96 1.09 8.94
N ASP A 147 4.02 1.07 9.74
CA ASP A 147 5.30 1.75 9.47
C ASP A 147 6.44 0.90 10.05
N THR A 148 6.81 -0.13 9.29
CA THR A 148 7.63 -1.19 9.83
C THR A 148 9.12 -0.88 9.76
N TYR A 149 9.73 -0.51 10.87
CA TYR A 149 11.16 -0.78 11.03
C TYR A 149 11.38 -2.29 11.26
N LEU A 150 12.38 -2.86 10.57
CA LEU A 150 12.72 -4.28 10.45
C LEU A 150 13.05 -5.04 11.77
N GLY A 151 12.73 -4.51 12.95
CA GLY A 151 13.13 -5.17 14.21
C GLY A 151 12.31 -4.95 15.47
N ASN A 152 11.33 -4.04 15.55
CA ASN A 152 10.68 -3.72 16.84
C ASN A 152 9.19 -3.29 16.73
N GLN A 153 8.33 -4.12 16.15
CA GLN A 153 6.88 -3.81 15.99
C GLN A 153 6.03 -4.05 17.26
N GLY A 154 6.57 -4.73 18.28
CA GLY A 154 5.81 -5.23 19.43
C GLY A 154 5.73 -4.32 20.66
N GLN A 155 5.99 -3.02 20.55
CA GLN A 155 6.20 -2.16 21.71
C GLN A 155 5.21 -0.97 21.76
N ALA A 156 4.36 -0.98 22.79
CA ALA A 156 3.81 0.21 23.42
C ALA A 156 4.52 0.40 24.79
N PRO A 157 4.66 1.63 25.32
CA PRO A 157 4.23 2.94 24.79
C PRO A 157 5.41 3.70 24.11
N GLU A 158 5.30 4.26 22.90
CA GLU A 158 4.53 5.45 22.49
C GLU A 158 4.17 5.41 20.97
N THR A 159 3.24 4.62 20.41
CA THR A 159 2.34 3.59 20.96
C THR A 159 2.08 2.45 19.94
N GLY A 160 3.04 2.12 19.06
CA GLY A 160 2.98 0.99 18.11
C GLY A 160 3.23 1.41 16.66
N GLN A 161 3.85 0.53 15.87
CA GLN A 161 4.16 0.74 14.44
C GLN A 161 3.27 -0.12 13.51
N PHE A 162 2.34 -0.85 14.11
CA PHE A 162 1.20 -1.50 13.49
C PHE A 162 -0.02 -1.21 14.34
N LEU A 163 -0.98 -0.46 13.81
CA LEU A 163 -2.16 -0.01 14.52
C LEU A 163 -3.41 -0.16 13.65
N VAL A 164 -4.52 -0.52 14.28
CA VAL A 164 -5.85 -0.25 13.73
C VAL A 164 -6.50 0.77 14.63
N ILE A 165 -6.98 1.86 14.04
CA ILE A 165 -7.56 3.00 14.75
C ILE A 165 -9.03 3.10 14.35
N ARG A 166 -9.92 3.31 15.33
CA ARG A 166 -11.32 3.61 15.06
C ARG A 166 -11.41 5.00 14.45
N SER A 167 -11.97 5.08 13.24
CA SER A 167 -12.18 6.35 12.57
C SER A 167 -13.04 7.27 13.43
N ALA A 168 -14.11 6.77 14.05
CA ALA A 168 -15.09 7.58 14.77
C ALA A 168 -14.49 8.54 15.83
N ASP A 169 -13.49 8.10 16.58
CA ASP A 169 -12.94 8.81 17.74
C ASP A 169 -11.40 8.81 17.81
N ASN A 170 -10.72 8.32 16.78
CA ASN A 170 -9.26 8.21 16.68
C ASN A 170 -8.62 7.35 17.78
N THR A 171 -9.40 6.47 18.44
CA THR A 171 -8.87 5.56 19.47
C THR A 171 -8.33 4.27 18.86
N VAL A 172 -7.31 3.68 19.49
CA VAL A 172 -6.74 2.40 19.04
C VAL A 172 -7.78 1.28 19.21
N ALA A 173 -8.14 0.64 18.09
CA ALA A 173 -9.03 -0.51 18.02
C ALA A 173 -8.29 -1.83 18.22
N PHE A 174 -7.09 -1.93 17.65
CA PHE A 174 -6.30 -3.14 17.69
C PHE A 174 -4.80 -2.85 17.56
N VAL A 175 -4.04 -3.61 18.34
CA VAL A 175 -2.59 -3.79 18.24
C VAL A 175 -2.34 -5.29 18.32
N PRO A 176 -1.53 -5.87 17.43
CA PRO A 176 -1.16 -7.28 17.49
C PRO A 176 -0.65 -7.68 18.89
N PRO A 177 -1.21 -8.70 19.54
CA PRO A 177 -0.79 -9.09 20.88
C PRO A 177 0.65 -9.60 20.85
N ALA A 178 1.59 -8.89 21.48
CA ALA A 178 3.04 -9.17 21.37
C ALA A 178 3.45 -10.61 21.73
N ALA A 179 2.72 -11.27 22.64
CA ALA A 179 2.97 -12.66 23.03
C ALA A 179 2.56 -13.70 21.98
N ILE A 180 1.70 -13.33 21.03
CA ILE A 180 1.11 -14.23 20.01
C ILE A 180 1.58 -13.86 18.61
N SER A 181 1.72 -12.56 18.34
CA SER A 181 1.93 -11.97 17.04
C SER A 181 2.90 -10.80 17.15
N SER A 182 4.17 -11.06 16.91
CA SER A 182 5.24 -10.05 16.86
C SER A 182 5.65 -9.77 15.41
N ASN A 183 6.18 -8.57 15.15
CA ASN A 183 6.66 -8.17 13.82
C ASN A 183 5.55 -8.17 12.75
N ALA A 184 4.37 -7.65 13.12
CA ALA A 184 3.24 -7.51 12.21
C ALA A 184 3.56 -6.52 11.07
N THR A 185 3.24 -6.90 9.83
CA THR A 185 3.51 -6.14 8.59
C THR A 185 2.76 -6.80 7.41
N MET A 186 2.92 -6.30 6.20
CA MET A 186 2.36 -6.80 4.95
C MET A 186 0.87 -7.06 5.10
N ALA A 187 0.13 -6.00 5.38
CA ALA A 187 -1.28 -6.08 5.74
C ALA A 187 -2.21 -5.66 4.60
N THR A 188 -3.40 -6.26 4.55
CA THR A 188 -4.47 -5.87 3.62
C THR A 188 -5.83 -6.18 4.23
N TRP A 189 -6.81 -5.33 3.97
CA TRP A 189 -8.20 -5.62 4.35
C TRP A 189 -8.82 -6.63 3.38
N ALA A 190 -9.74 -7.45 3.88
CA ALA A 190 -10.76 -8.07 3.03
C ALA A 190 -11.52 -6.97 2.29
N ARG A 191 -12.05 -7.26 1.10
CA ARG A 191 -12.62 -6.19 0.27
C ARG A 191 -14.01 -5.74 0.72
N HIS A 192 -14.79 -6.63 1.34
CA HIS A 192 -16.18 -6.33 1.76
C HIS A 192 -16.44 -6.58 3.24
N LYS A 193 -15.40 -6.84 4.03
CA LYS A 193 -15.51 -7.11 5.47
C LYS A 193 -14.41 -6.39 6.22
N ASP A 194 -14.68 -6.02 7.46
CA ASP A 194 -13.68 -5.46 8.37
C ASP A 194 -12.80 -6.58 8.97
N ARG A 195 -12.19 -7.35 8.07
CA ARG A 195 -11.23 -8.40 8.40
C ARG A 195 -9.88 -7.98 7.85
N LEU A 196 -8.90 -7.94 8.73
CA LEU A 196 -7.52 -7.66 8.38
C LEU A 196 -6.76 -8.97 8.21
N TYR A 197 -6.01 -9.08 7.12
CA TYR A 197 -4.98 -10.09 6.94
C TYR A 197 -3.62 -9.43 7.07
N TYR A 198 -2.70 -10.03 7.81
CA TYR A 198 -1.36 -9.48 7.97
C TYR A 198 -0.34 -10.57 8.25
N ARG A 199 0.93 -10.33 7.91
CA ARG A 199 2.04 -11.23 8.22
C ARG A 199 2.62 -10.89 9.59
N ASP A 200 3.03 -11.89 10.34
CA ASP A 200 3.86 -11.77 11.53
C ASP A 200 5.13 -12.65 11.41
N ALA A 201 5.91 -12.77 12.48
CA ALA A 201 7.12 -13.60 12.48
C ALA A 201 6.90 -15.11 12.24
N VAL A 202 5.66 -15.60 12.30
CA VAL A 202 5.30 -17.03 12.22
C VAL A 202 4.59 -17.37 10.91
N GLY A 203 3.85 -16.42 10.34
CA GLY A 203 3.13 -16.60 9.09
C GLY A 203 2.07 -15.53 8.90
N VAL A 204 0.92 -15.91 8.35
CA VAL A 204 -0.20 -15.00 8.11
C VAL A 204 -1.28 -15.16 9.17
N ARG A 205 -1.70 -14.03 9.73
CA ARG A 205 -2.74 -13.88 10.74
C ARG A 205 -3.99 -13.23 10.18
N THR A 206 -5.07 -13.40 10.92
CA THR A 206 -6.35 -12.71 10.69
C THR A 206 -6.77 -11.96 11.94
N TRP A 207 -7.32 -10.77 11.77
CA TRP A 207 -8.04 -10.08 12.83
C TRP A 207 -9.40 -9.64 12.31
N ASP A 208 -10.45 -9.94 13.06
CA ASP A 208 -11.81 -9.46 12.78
C ASP A 208 -12.10 -8.23 13.63
N ALA A 209 -12.75 -7.22 13.05
CA ALA A 209 -13.12 -6.03 13.79
C ALA A 209 -13.97 -6.36 15.03
N GLY A 210 -13.61 -5.74 16.16
CA GLY A 210 -14.33 -5.88 17.42
C GLY A 210 -13.96 -7.09 18.28
N VAL A 211 -13.02 -7.95 17.83
CA VAL A 211 -12.48 -9.02 18.69
C VAL A 211 -11.06 -8.71 19.17
N ALA A 212 -10.70 -9.21 20.36
CA ALA A 212 -9.36 -9.01 20.93
C ALA A 212 -8.35 -10.09 20.49
N SER A 213 -8.85 -11.22 19.96
CA SER A 213 -8.03 -12.36 19.53
C SER A 213 -7.63 -12.26 18.07
N VAL A 214 -6.48 -12.86 17.75
CA VAL A 214 -6.02 -13.04 16.37
C VAL A 214 -6.16 -14.51 15.97
N GLY A 215 -6.52 -14.75 14.72
CA GLY A 215 -6.52 -16.07 14.08
C GLY A 215 -5.25 -16.31 13.27
N THR A 216 -5.03 -17.57 12.88
CA THR A 216 -3.97 -17.95 11.95
C THR A 216 -4.60 -18.32 10.62
N LEU A 217 -4.21 -17.64 9.54
CA LEU A 217 -4.58 -18.03 8.18
C LEU A 217 -3.65 -19.14 7.66
N ALA A 218 -2.34 -18.93 7.79
CA ALA A 218 -1.33 -19.82 7.25
C ALA A 218 -0.03 -19.75 8.05
N THR A 219 0.42 -20.88 8.58
CA THR A 219 1.73 -20.97 9.25
C THR A 219 2.85 -21.10 8.23
N GLY A 220 3.96 -20.39 8.43
CA GLY A 220 5.14 -20.45 7.56
C GLY A 220 5.01 -19.72 6.22
N LEU A 221 3.85 -19.10 5.94
CA LEU A 221 3.67 -18.29 4.75
C LEU A 221 4.28 -16.90 4.96
N HIS A 222 5.32 -16.59 4.20
CA HIS A 222 6.03 -15.30 4.23
C HIS A 222 5.69 -14.52 2.95
N TRP A 223 4.65 -13.70 3.00
CA TRP A 223 4.18 -12.93 1.86
C TRP A 223 4.66 -11.47 1.86
N TYR A 224 4.51 -10.80 0.73
CA TYR A 224 4.80 -9.39 0.50
C TYR A 224 3.71 -8.80 -0.38
N ASP A 225 3.44 -7.50 -0.24
CA ASP A 225 2.47 -6.74 -1.07
C ASP A 225 1.11 -7.45 -1.25
N PRO A 226 0.42 -7.90 -0.19
CA PRO A 226 -0.83 -8.62 -0.36
C PRO A 226 -1.96 -7.68 -0.81
N ALA A 227 -2.87 -8.24 -1.59
CA ALA A 227 -4.10 -7.59 -2.03
C ALA A 227 -5.28 -8.58 -2.03
N ALA A 228 -6.45 -8.12 -1.60
CA ALA A 228 -7.68 -8.92 -1.59
C ALA A 228 -8.48 -8.76 -2.89
N ALA A 229 -9.07 -9.86 -3.36
CA ALA A 229 -10.00 -9.87 -4.49
C ALA A 229 -11.37 -9.28 -4.12
N GLY A 230 -12.08 -8.78 -5.13
CA GLY A 230 -13.44 -8.25 -4.99
C GLY A 230 -14.51 -9.29 -4.62
N ASP A 231 -14.22 -10.58 -4.68
CA ASP A 231 -15.16 -11.63 -4.28
C ASP A 231 -14.83 -12.24 -2.90
N ASP A 232 -13.85 -11.67 -2.18
CA ASP A 232 -13.30 -12.17 -0.93
C ASP A 232 -12.85 -13.65 -0.98
N ARG A 233 -12.64 -14.22 -2.17
CA ARG A 233 -12.21 -15.61 -2.34
C ARG A 233 -10.69 -15.73 -2.37
N TRP A 234 -10.03 -14.74 -2.93
CA TRP A 234 -8.60 -14.79 -3.19
C TRP A 234 -7.87 -13.67 -2.46
N LEU A 235 -6.70 -14.01 -1.94
CA LEU A 235 -5.63 -13.05 -1.69
C LEU A 235 -4.55 -13.28 -2.74
N VAL A 236 -4.02 -12.22 -3.32
CA VAL A 236 -2.83 -12.27 -4.17
C VAL A 236 -1.68 -11.62 -3.44
N PHE A 237 -0.48 -12.14 -3.60
CA PHE A 237 0.69 -11.64 -2.91
C PHE A 237 1.98 -12.00 -3.66
N THR A 238 3.06 -11.32 -3.32
CA THR A 238 4.42 -11.67 -3.74
C THR A 238 5.05 -12.62 -2.73
N GLN A 239 5.68 -13.69 -3.19
CA GLN A 239 6.54 -14.56 -2.39
C GLN A 239 7.93 -14.60 -3.01
N ILE A 240 8.95 -14.62 -2.17
CA ILE A 240 10.34 -14.69 -2.62
C ILE A 240 10.82 -16.13 -2.45
N ASP A 241 11.33 -16.73 -3.51
CA ASP A 241 11.87 -18.08 -3.47
C ASP A 241 13.28 -18.14 -2.87
N ASN A 242 13.84 -19.35 -2.76
CA ASN A 242 15.20 -19.55 -2.23
C ASN A 242 16.30 -18.97 -3.13
N GLY A 243 16.00 -18.68 -4.40
CA GLY A 243 16.87 -17.96 -5.33
C GLY A 243 16.75 -16.44 -5.21
N SER A 244 15.97 -15.95 -4.24
CA SER A 244 15.62 -14.54 -4.08
C SER A 244 14.85 -13.94 -5.26
N VAL A 245 14.13 -14.78 -6.01
CA VAL A 245 13.27 -14.36 -7.13
C VAL A 245 11.85 -14.13 -6.60
N PRO A 246 11.27 -12.93 -6.82
CA PRO A 246 9.89 -12.66 -6.45
C PRO A 246 8.92 -13.32 -7.44
N HIS A 247 7.86 -13.91 -6.92
CA HIS A 247 6.80 -14.53 -7.69
C HIS A 247 5.44 -14.13 -7.13
N VAL A 248 4.44 -13.99 -8.00
CA VAL A 248 3.06 -13.71 -7.60
C VAL A 248 2.29 -15.01 -7.40
N TRP A 249 1.74 -15.19 -6.20
CA TRP A 249 0.98 -16.37 -5.78
C TRP A 249 -0.41 -15.94 -5.29
N LEU A 250 -1.32 -16.91 -5.24
CA LEU A 250 -2.70 -16.74 -4.79
C LEU A 250 -2.96 -17.62 -3.58
N TYR A 251 -3.66 -17.09 -2.57
CA TYR A 251 -4.23 -17.88 -1.49
C TYR A 251 -5.73 -18.06 -1.74
N ASP A 252 -6.19 -19.31 -1.92
CA ASP A 252 -7.61 -19.64 -2.00
C ASP A 252 -8.19 -19.70 -0.58
N LEU A 253 -8.94 -18.67 -0.18
CA LEU A 253 -9.54 -18.57 1.16
C LEU A 253 -10.63 -19.63 1.41
N GLN A 254 -11.15 -20.29 0.38
CA GLN A 254 -12.14 -21.37 0.53
C GLN A 254 -11.47 -22.73 0.70
N ARG A 255 -10.32 -22.94 0.05
CA ARG A 255 -9.60 -24.22 0.06
C ARG A 255 -8.38 -24.23 0.99
N ASN A 256 -8.01 -23.08 1.55
CA ASN A 256 -6.83 -22.88 2.39
C ASN A 256 -5.55 -23.41 1.71
N GLN A 257 -5.36 -23.05 0.44
CA GLN A 257 -4.23 -23.51 -0.36
C GLN A 257 -3.61 -22.35 -1.12
N VAL A 258 -2.30 -22.44 -1.36
CA VAL A 258 -1.58 -21.51 -2.22
C VAL A 258 -1.52 -22.05 -3.64
N VAL A 259 -1.73 -21.19 -4.62
CA VAL A 259 -1.72 -21.49 -6.06
C VAL A 259 -0.78 -20.52 -6.75
N ALA A 260 0.20 -21.03 -7.50
CA ALA A 260 1.08 -20.20 -8.30
C ALA A 260 0.33 -19.62 -9.52
N THR A 261 0.63 -18.38 -9.91
CA THR A 261 0.10 -17.78 -11.14
C THR A 261 0.91 -18.24 -12.37
N GLY A 262 2.17 -17.79 -12.46
CA GLY A 262 3.13 -18.14 -13.50
C GLY A 262 4.56 -18.23 -12.93
N ALA A 263 5.50 -18.69 -13.74
CA ALA A 263 6.90 -18.93 -13.32
C ALA A 263 7.82 -17.71 -13.43
N GLY A 264 7.35 -16.62 -14.06
CA GLY A 264 8.15 -15.41 -14.23
C GLY A 264 8.44 -14.70 -12.90
N ALA A 265 9.48 -13.87 -12.89
CA ALA A 265 9.76 -12.97 -11.77
C ALA A 265 8.74 -11.83 -11.78
N ARG A 266 7.88 -11.76 -10.75
CA ARG A 266 6.72 -10.85 -10.64
C ARG A 266 6.56 -10.32 -9.22
N SER A 267 6.10 -9.08 -9.07
CA SER A 267 5.89 -8.42 -7.77
C SER A 267 4.70 -7.45 -7.78
N HIS A 268 4.37 -6.88 -6.61
CA HIS A 268 3.35 -5.84 -6.42
C HIS A 268 1.99 -6.16 -7.08
N PRO A 269 1.40 -7.33 -6.80
CA PRO A 269 0.17 -7.72 -7.45
C PRO A 269 -1.02 -6.91 -6.95
N ILE A 270 -1.92 -6.60 -7.88
CA ILE A 270 -3.17 -5.92 -7.61
C ILE A 270 -4.31 -6.62 -8.34
N PHE A 271 -5.46 -6.77 -7.69
CA PHE A 271 -6.71 -7.10 -8.34
C PHE A 271 -7.29 -5.89 -9.06
N ILE A 272 -7.64 -6.07 -10.34
CA ILE A 272 -8.39 -5.11 -11.16
C ILE A 272 -9.87 -5.51 -11.21
N SER A 273 -10.13 -6.81 -11.24
CA SER A 273 -11.46 -7.44 -11.15
C SER A 273 -11.35 -8.73 -10.32
N GLY A 274 -12.45 -9.45 -10.11
CA GLY A 274 -12.43 -10.75 -9.42
C GLY A 274 -11.62 -11.84 -10.14
N ASP A 275 -11.30 -11.65 -11.43
CA ASP A 275 -10.63 -12.64 -12.28
C ASP A 275 -9.36 -12.13 -12.97
N THR A 276 -9.00 -10.86 -12.78
CA THR A 276 -7.84 -10.24 -13.43
C THR A 276 -6.93 -9.58 -12.40
N ILE A 277 -5.67 -9.98 -12.43
CA ILE A 277 -4.59 -9.47 -11.59
C ILE A 277 -3.63 -8.70 -12.49
N TRP A 278 -3.19 -7.53 -12.06
CA TRP A 278 -2.01 -6.89 -12.66
C TRP A 278 -0.83 -7.00 -11.70
N TYR A 279 0.36 -7.12 -12.24
CA TYR A 279 1.60 -7.10 -11.46
C TYR A 279 2.75 -6.53 -12.28
N LEU A 280 3.82 -6.18 -11.58
CA LEU A 280 5.05 -5.70 -12.20
C LEU A 280 5.94 -6.89 -12.57
N GLU A 281 6.55 -6.82 -13.75
CA GLU A 281 7.64 -7.73 -14.11
C GLU A 281 8.92 -7.29 -13.42
N GLU A 282 9.61 -8.24 -12.79
CA GLU A 282 10.88 -8.05 -12.12
C GLU A 282 12.03 -8.55 -12.99
N GLN A 283 13.19 -7.92 -12.83
CA GLN A 283 14.44 -8.35 -13.44
C GLN A 283 15.55 -8.35 -12.40
N ALA A 284 16.55 -9.20 -12.60
CA ALA A 284 17.76 -9.19 -11.77
C ALA A 284 18.43 -7.81 -11.88
N CYS A 285 18.94 -7.32 -10.75
CA CYS A 285 19.67 -6.07 -10.76
C CYS A 285 21.04 -6.23 -11.43
N VAL A 286 21.45 -5.23 -12.23
CA VAL A 286 22.79 -5.20 -12.86
C VAL A 286 23.89 -4.91 -11.83
N SER A 287 23.54 -4.19 -10.76
CA SER A 287 24.32 -3.94 -9.53
C SER A 287 23.43 -4.20 -8.31
N GLU A 288 23.91 -4.16 -7.07
CA GLU A 288 23.01 -4.28 -5.90
C GLU A 288 21.91 -3.21 -5.93
N CYS A 289 20.64 -3.63 -5.85
CA CYS A 289 19.51 -2.71 -5.66
C CYS A 289 19.30 -2.44 -4.17
N LEU A 290 18.88 -1.22 -3.83
CA LEU A 290 18.64 -0.77 -2.45
C LEU A 290 17.65 -1.67 -1.67
N GLY A 291 16.77 -2.40 -2.38
CA GLY A 291 15.74 -3.26 -1.79
C GLY A 291 15.88 -4.76 -2.10
N GLY A 292 17.06 -5.26 -2.50
CA GLY A 292 17.28 -6.69 -2.71
C GLY A 292 17.82 -7.07 -4.11
N PRO A 293 17.72 -8.34 -4.54
CA PRO A 293 18.43 -8.83 -5.73
C PRO A 293 17.68 -8.63 -7.06
N SER A 294 16.45 -8.13 -7.02
CA SER A 294 15.67 -7.76 -8.20
C SER A 294 15.06 -6.37 -8.07
N GLN A 295 14.71 -5.80 -9.22
CA GLN A 295 13.99 -4.54 -9.39
C GLN A 295 12.92 -4.67 -10.46
N THR A 296 11.92 -3.81 -10.41
CA THR A 296 10.91 -3.68 -11.47
C THR A 296 11.58 -3.38 -12.82
N SER A 297 11.18 -4.09 -13.87
CA SER A 297 11.57 -3.81 -15.26
C SER A 297 10.84 -2.61 -15.88
N GLY A 298 9.84 -2.07 -15.17
CA GLY A 298 8.92 -1.03 -15.67
C GLY A 298 7.73 -1.58 -16.45
N ARG A 299 7.70 -2.87 -16.77
CA ARG A 299 6.58 -3.51 -17.51
C ARG A 299 5.49 -4.00 -16.57
N VAL A 300 4.25 -3.85 -17.02
CA VAL A 300 3.06 -4.35 -16.32
C VAL A 300 2.45 -5.50 -17.11
N LEU A 301 2.05 -6.56 -16.40
CA LEU A 301 1.42 -7.74 -16.97
C LEU A 301 0.05 -7.93 -16.35
N ALA A 302 -0.92 -8.31 -17.17
CA ALA A 302 -2.24 -8.75 -16.73
C ALA A 302 -2.32 -10.28 -16.77
N TYR A 303 -2.72 -10.89 -15.66
CA TYR A 303 -2.99 -12.32 -15.52
C TYR A 303 -4.47 -12.57 -15.35
N SER A 304 -5.03 -13.46 -16.16
CA SER A 304 -6.40 -13.93 -16.00
C SER A 304 -6.45 -15.23 -15.20
N LEU A 305 -7.25 -15.25 -14.13
CA LEU A 305 -7.54 -16.46 -13.35
C LEU A 305 -8.28 -17.53 -14.18
N ASN A 306 -9.03 -17.11 -15.20
CA ASN A 306 -9.85 -18.01 -16.02
C ASN A 306 -8.99 -18.76 -17.06
N SER A 307 -8.23 -18.02 -17.87
CA SER A 307 -7.37 -18.62 -18.90
C SER A 307 -6.00 -19.06 -18.37
N LYS A 308 -5.61 -18.62 -17.17
CA LYS A 308 -4.30 -18.85 -16.55
C LYS A 308 -3.15 -18.37 -17.44
N SER A 309 -3.34 -17.23 -18.10
CA SER A 309 -2.39 -16.66 -19.05
C SER A 309 -2.04 -15.21 -18.71
N GLU A 310 -0.79 -14.85 -19.01
CA GLU A 310 -0.30 -13.47 -18.92
C GLU A 310 -0.50 -12.72 -20.25
N THR A 311 -0.71 -11.41 -20.18
CA THR A 311 -0.68 -10.50 -21.33
C THR A 311 0.06 -9.23 -20.93
N ALA A 312 1.04 -8.81 -21.73
CA ALA A 312 1.75 -7.56 -21.49
C ALA A 312 0.85 -6.36 -21.77
N LEU A 313 0.83 -5.41 -20.84
CA LEU A 313 0.15 -4.13 -21.00
C LEU A 313 1.10 -3.13 -21.68
N PRO A 314 0.58 -2.09 -22.35
CA PRO A 314 1.40 -1.15 -23.13
C PRO A 314 2.13 -0.12 -22.26
N PHE A 315 2.33 -0.38 -20.97
CA PHE A 315 3.00 0.53 -20.04
C PHE A 315 4.48 0.18 -19.91
N THR A 316 5.31 1.21 -19.81
CA THR A 316 6.74 1.11 -19.50
C THR A 316 7.06 2.01 -18.32
N ASP A 317 8.21 1.76 -17.69
CA ASP A 317 8.75 2.59 -16.60
C ASP A 317 7.80 2.71 -15.40
N VAL A 318 6.93 1.72 -15.19
CA VAL A 318 5.99 1.66 -14.06
C VAL A 318 6.68 1.06 -12.84
N HIS A 319 6.67 1.80 -11.74
CA HIS A 319 7.32 1.41 -10.49
C HIS A 319 6.36 1.23 -9.32
N SER A 320 5.12 1.70 -9.47
CA SER A 320 4.07 1.49 -8.48
C SER A 320 2.72 1.33 -9.16
N LEU A 321 1.94 0.39 -8.63
CA LEU A 321 0.55 0.18 -8.98
C LEU A 321 -0.28 0.58 -7.77
N SER A 322 -1.10 1.63 -7.91
CA SER A 322 -2.03 1.99 -6.83
C SER A 322 -3.33 1.21 -7.02
N GLN A 323 -3.65 0.37 -6.03
CA GLN A 323 -5.05 -0.06 -5.85
C GLN A 323 -5.80 1.07 -5.19
N LEU A 324 -6.94 1.40 -5.78
CA LEU A 324 -8.15 1.93 -5.16
C LEU A 324 -9.09 2.15 -6.34
N SER A 325 -9.82 1.12 -6.77
CA SER A 325 -10.96 1.36 -7.66
C SER A 325 -11.96 2.19 -6.86
N VAL A 326 -12.32 3.36 -7.36
CA VAL A 326 -13.50 4.05 -6.87
C VAL A 326 -14.66 3.08 -7.08
N VAL A 327 -15.26 2.64 -5.98
CA VAL A 327 -16.49 1.87 -6.06
C VAL A 327 -17.55 2.86 -6.54
N SER A 328 -17.95 2.77 -7.81
CA SER A 328 -19.29 3.24 -8.17
C SER A 328 -20.26 2.28 -7.53
N SER A 329 -21.13 2.81 -6.66
CA SER A 329 -22.34 2.12 -6.23
C SER A 329 -23.21 1.75 -7.44
#